data_AF-A0A9E3CQE8-F1
#
_entry.id   AF-A0A9E3CQE8-F1
#
_cell.length_a   1.000
_cell.length_b   1.000
_cell.length_c   1.000
_cell.angle_alpha   90.00
_cell.angle_beta   90.00
_cell.angle_gamma   90.00
#
_symmetry.space_group_name_H-M   'P 1'
#
loop_
_entity.id
_entity.type
_entity.pdbx_description
1 polymer ?
#
loop_
_entity_poly.entity_id
_entity_poly.type
_entity_poly.pdbx_seq_one_letter_code
_entity_poly.pdbx_strand_id
1 'polypeptide(L)'
;MYLELAPAITALRSRPEEFEFSNGTLHHLPSRHRFRFESDDDVRIEAMCDCALLRAKPEQAKVFSEAHREWQASYWRPFQINRDFASHFEAPPLWRRAAIWLLQWLIALPPARHEASKAALHPAGADD
;
A
#
# COMPACT_ATOMS: atom_id res chain seq x y z
N MET A 1 4.69 -18.92 32.31
CA MET A 1 3.25 -18.93 31.96
C MET A 1 3.15 -18.90 30.45
N TYR A 2 2.27 -19.70 29.85
CA TYR A 2 2.16 -19.81 28.38
C TYR A 2 0.87 -19.16 27.90
N LEU A 3 0.90 -18.52 26.73
CA LEU A 3 -0.30 -18.05 26.05
C LEU A 3 -0.96 -19.21 25.30
N GLU A 4 -2.27 -19.31 25.42
CA GLU A 4 -3.06 -20.24 24.64
C GLU A 4 -3.37 -19.60 23.26
N LEU A 5 -2.99 -20.27 22.17
CA LEU A 5 -3.11 -19.76 20.79
C LEU A 5 -4.38 -20.21 20.05
N ALA A 6 -5.18 -21.13 20.59
CA ALA A 6 -6.39 -21.62 19.93
C ALA A 6 -7.37 -20.50 19.54
N PRO A 7 -7.64 -19.45 20.35
CA PRO A 7 -8.44 -18.32 19.91
C PRO A 7 -7.88 -17.62 18.67
N ALA A 8 -6.56 -17.43 18.60
CA ALA A 8 -5.91 -16.80 17.44
C ALA A 8 -5.98 -17.71 16.20
N ILE A 9 -5.76 -19.02 16.37
CA ILE A 9 -5.88 -20.02 15.30
C ILE A 9 -7.32 -20.07 14.76
N THR A 10 -8.32 -20.12 15.65
CA THR A 10 -9.73 -20.13 15.28
C THR A 10 -10.12 -18.84 14.56
N ALA A 11 -9.67 -17.68 15.06
CA ALA A 11 -9.92 -16.41 14.39
C ALA A 11 -9.32 -16.38 12.98
N LEU A 12 -8.06 -16.83 12.83
CA LEU A 12 -7.36 -16.84 11.55
C LEU A 12 -8.08 -17.69 10.48
N ARG A 13 -8.67 -18.81 10.90
CA ARG A 13 -9.42 -19.71 10.02
C ARG A 13 -10.85 -19.24 9.71
N SER A 14 -11.52 -18.64 10.68
CA SER A 14 -12.95 -18.27 10.57
C SER A 14 -13.19 -16.87 10.04
N ARG A 15 -12.25 -15.95 10.28
CA ARG A 15 -12.34 -14.52 9.95
C ARG A 15 -11.01 -14.04 9.35
N PRO A 16 -10.60 -14.61 8.20
CA PRO A 16 -9.28 -14.37 7.63
C PRO A 16 -9.02 -12.90 7.24
N GLU A 17 -10.07 -12.13 6.98
CA GLU A 17 -10.05 -10.69 6.67
C GLU A 17 -9.68 -9.79 7.86
N GLU A 18 -9.78 -10.29 9.09
CA GLU A 18 -9.34 -9.55 10.28
C GLU A 18 -7.82 -9.56 10.45
N PHE A 19 -7.11 -10.24 9.55
CA PHE A 19 -5.68 -10.39 9.57
C PHE A 19 -5.03 -9.74 8.35
N GLU A 20 -3.84 -9.19 8.58
CA GLU A 20 -2.97 -8.65 7.54
C GLU A 20 -1.56 -9.21 7.73
N PHE A 21 -0.85 -9.45 6.63
CA PHE A 21 0.56 -9.83 6.69
C PHE A 21 1.43 -8.79 5.99
N SER A 22 2.33 -8.19 6.76
CA SER A 22 3.25 -7.16 6.28
C SER A 22 4.59 -7.28 7.00
N ASN A 23 5.70 -7.00 6.29
CA ASN A 23 7.05 -6.98 6.88
C ASN A 23 7.41 -8.24 7.69
N GLY A 24 6.99 -9.42 7.21
CA GLY A 24 7.24 -10.70 7.89
C GLY A 24 6.44 -10.90 9.19
N THR A 25 5.43 -10.07 9.45
CA THR A 25 4.62 -10.08 10.68
C THR A 25 3.15 -10.26 10.32
N LEU A 26 2.47 -11.14 11.06
CA LEU A 26 1.03 -11.29 11.00
C LEU A 26 0.38 -10.34 12.00
N HIS A 27 -0.58 -9.56 11.54
CA HIS A 27 -1.30 -8.56 12.31
C HIS A 27 -2.74 -9.01 12.47
N HIS A 28 -3.26 -9.00 13.70
CA HIS A 28 -4.69 -9.10 13.95
C HIS A 28 -5.24 -7.70 14.21
N LEU A 29 -6.04 -7.18 13.27
CA LEU A 29 -6.46 -5.78 13.24
C LEU A 29 -7.33 -5.38 14.45
N PRO A 30 -8.35 -6.17 14.86
CA PRO A 30 -9.24 -5.76 15.94
C PRO A 30 -8.53 -5.63 17.30
N SER A 31 -7.61 -6.54 17.60
CA SER A 31 -6.90 -6.54 18.88
C SER A 31 -5.52 -5.89 18.82
N ARG A 32 -5.07 -5.46 17.64
CA ARG A 32 -3.71 -4.91 17.40
C ARG A 32 -2.58 -5.85 17.81
N HIS A 33 -2.83 -7.16 17.84
CA HIS A 33 -1.78 -8.15 18.10
C HIS A 33 -0.89 -8.32 16.89
N ARG A 34 0.39 -8.54 17.14
CA ARG A 34 1.39 -8.84 16.12
C ARG A 34 2.06 -10.17 16.45
N PHE A 35 2.21 -11.01 15.46
CA PHE A 35 2.82 -12.33 15.58
C PHE A 35 4.01 -12.41 14.62
N ARG A 36 5.20 -12.66 15.17
CA ARG A 36 6.43 -12.83 14.42
C ARG A 36 6.84 -14.29 14.51
N PHE A 37 6.89 -14.95 13.37
CA PHE A 37 7.29 -16.35 13.24
C PHE A 37 8.81 -16.39 13.10
N GLU A 38 9.53 -16.65 14.19
CA GLU A 38 11.00 -16.75 14.20
C GLU A 38 11.45 -18.10 13.63
N SER A 39 10.67 -19.15 13.93
CA SER A 39 10.76 -20.48 13.32
C SER A 39 9.39 -21.15 13.37
N ASP A 40 9.26 -22.36 12.82
CA ASP A 40 7.99 -23.11 12.84
C ASP A 40 7.49 -23.34 14.27
N ASP A 41 8.40 -23.54 15.21
CA ASP A 41 8.11 -23.87 16.61
C ASP A 41 8.28 -22.66 17.55
N ASP A 42 8.58 -21.46 17.03
CA ASP A 42 8.76 -20.25 17.83
C ASP A 42 8.03 -19.05 17.22
N VAL A 43 7.02 -18.58 17.96
CA VAL A 43 6.21 -17.41 17.62
C VAL A 43 6.32 -16.38 18.73
N ARG A 44 6.85 -15.21 18.38
CA ARG A 44 6.88 -14.05 19.26
C ARG A 44 5.59 -13.25 19.12
N ILE A 45 5.01 -12.89 20.26
CA ILE A 45 3.76 -12.16 20.33
C ILE A 45 4.07 -10.76 20.84
N GLU A 46 3.77 -9.76 20.03
CA GLU A 46 3.87 -8.36 20.40
C GLU A 46 2.45 -7.81 20.58
N ALA A 47 2.15 -7.36 21.80
CA ALA A 47 0.84 -6.88 22.20
C ALA A 47 0.97 -5.58 23.01
N MET A 48 -0.09 -4.77 23.04
CA MET A 48 -0.20 -3.65 23.97
C MET A 48 -0.78 -4.06 25.34
N CYS A 49 -1.14 -5.34 25.50
CA CYS A 49 -1.62 -5.92 26.75
C CYS A 49 -0.59 -6.92 27.32
N ASP A 50 -0.84 -7.42 28.52
CA ASP A 50 0.07 -8.31 29.26
C ASP A 50 0.40 -9.63 28.54
N CYS A 51 -0.34 -9.97 27.48
CA CYS A 51 -0.03 -11.10 26.60
C CYS A 51 1.36 -11.01 25.96
N ALA A 52 1.94 -9.81 25.80
CA ALA A 52 3.27 -9.61 25.21
C ALA A 52 4.41 -10.26 26.02
N LEU A 53 4.18 -10.51 27.32
CA LEU A 53 5.17 -11.14 28.21
C LEU A 53 5.11 -12.67 28.15
N LEU A 54 4.13 -13.24 27.44
CA LEU A 54 3.87 -14.67 27.41
C LEU A 54 4.39 -15.28 26.12
N ARG A 55 5.01 -16.46 26.23
CA ARG A 55 5.38 -17.28 25.08
C ARG A 55 4.30 -18.31 24.78
N ALA A 56 4.14 -18.66 23.52
CA ALA A 56 3.42 -19.88 23.14
C ALA A 56 4.25 -21.11 23.47
N LYS A 57 3.59 -22.25 23.71
CA LYS A 57 4.30 -23.54 23.75
C LYS A 57 4.76 -23.91 22.33
N PRO A 58 5.90 -24.61 22.16
CA PRO A 58 6.39 -25.01 20.84
C PRO A 58 5.36 -25.77 20.00
N GLU A 59 4.58 -26.65 20.63
CA GLU A 59 3.55 -27.43 19.92
C GLU A 59 2.42 -26.53 19.41
N GLN A 60 2.03 -25.52 20.20
CA GLN A 60 1.01 -24.54 19.78
C GLN A 60 1.57 -23.59 18.71
N ALA A 61 2.83 -23.20 18.82
CA ALA A 61 3.52 -22.38 17.83
C ALA A 61 3.55 -23.09 16.48
N LYS A 62 3.88 -24.39 16.45
CA LYS A 62 3.84 -25.21 15.24
C LYS A 62 2.47 -25.23 14.57
N VAL A 63 1.43 -25.54 15.34
CA VAL A 63 0.05 -25.56 14.82
C VAL A 63 -0.37 -24.19 14.31
N PHE A 64 0.08 -23.11 14.96
CA PHE A 64 -0.22 -21.76 14.52
C PHE A 64 0.56 -21.37 13.25
N SER A 65 1.81 -21.77 13.13
CA SER A 65 2.63 -21.61 11.91
C SER A 65 2.01 -22.33 10.72
N GLU A 66 1.49 -23.54 10.92
CA GLU A 66 0.75 -24.30 9.90
C GLU A 66 -0.53 -23.57 9.48
N ALA A 67 -1.35 -23.13 10.45
CA ALA A 67 -2.56 -22.37 10.18
C ALA A 67 -2.26 -21.04 9.45
N HIS A 68 -1.15 -20.38 9.79
CA HIS A 68 -0.68 -19.18 9.10
C HIS A 68 -0.29 -19.46 7.64
N ARG A 69 0.45 -20.54 7.38
CA ARG A 69 0.80 -20.93 6.00
C ARG A 69 -0.44 -21.23 5.17
N GLU A 70 -1.40 -21.95 5.74
CA GLU A 70 -2.67 -22.28 5.10
C GLU A 70 -3.47 -21.02 4.79
N TRP A 71 -3.67 -20.12 5.77
CA TRP A 71 -4.32 -18.83 5.58
C TRP A 71 -3.61 -17.98 4.52
N GLN A 72 -2.27 -17.95 4.54
CA GLN A 72 -1.49 -17.15 3.61
C GLN A 72 -1.68 -17.66 2.16
N ALA A 73 -1.67 -18.97 1.96
CA ALA A 73 -1.84 -19.59 0.65
C ALA A 73 -3.28 -19.50 0.13
N SER A 74 -4.27 -19.76 1.00
CA SER A 74 -5.68 -19.87 0.62
C SER A 74 -6.42 -18.53 0.54
N TYR A 75 -6.04 -17.55 1.35
CA TYR A 75 -6.72 -16.27 1.44
C TYR A 75 -5.80 -15.10 1.08
N TRP A 76 -4.70 -14.92 1.81
CA TRP A 76 -3.94 -13.66 1.75
C TRP A 76 -3.28 -13.43 0.39
N ARG A 77 -2.63 -14.46 -0.19
CA ARG A 77 -1.99 -14.35 -1.50
C ARG A 77 -3.00 -14.04 -2.62
N PRO A 78 -4.12 -14.78 -2.76
CA PRO A 78 -5.19 -14.40 -3.69
C PRO A 78 -5.71 -12.97 -3.47
N PHE A 79 -5.94 -12.57 -2.21
CA PHE A 79 -6.40 -11.23 -1.87
C PHE A 79 -5.42 -10.14 -2.36
N GLN A 80 -4.12 -10.32 -2.11
CA GLN A 80 -3.08 -9.41 -2.58
C GLN A 80 -3.05 -9.30 -4.10
N ILE A 81 -3.09 -10.44 -4.80
CA ILE A 81 -3.10 -10.46 -6.27
C ILE A 81 -4.32 -9.72 -6.81
N ASN A 82 -5.50 -9.94 -6.23
CA ASN A 82 -6.72 -9.26 -6.67
C ASN A 82 -6.67 -7.75 -6.39
N ARG A 83 -6.11 -7.34 -5.25
CA ARG A 83 -5.90 -5.93 -4.92
C ARG A 83 -4.94 -5.26 -5.91
N ASP A 84 -3.81 -5.92 -6.19
CA ASP A 84 -2.82 -5.42 -7.12
C ASP A 84 -3.39 -5.36 -8.54
N PHE A 85 -4.16 -6.37 -8.95
CA PHE A 85 -4.90 -6.36 -10.21
C PHE A 85 -5.89 -5.18 -10.29
N ALA A 86 -6.74 -4.99 -9.27
CA ALA A 86 -7.72 -3.92 -9.21
C ALA A 86 -7.08 -2.53 -9.28
N SER A 87 -5.90 -2.35 -8.68
CA SER A 87 -5.17 -1.07 -8.71
C SER A 87 -4.84 -0.56 -10.12
N HIS A 88 -4.73 -1.45 -11.11
CA HIS A 88 -4.51 -1.06 -12.51
C HIS A 88 -5.71 -0.36 -13.15
N PHE A 89 -6.90 -0.56 -12.59
CA PHE A 89 -8.15 0.02 -13.08
C PHE A 89 -8.58 1.25 -12.28
N GLU A 90 -7.83 1.61 -11.23
CA GLU A 90 -8.14 2.79 -10.45
C GLU A 90 -7.97 4.07 -11.28
N ALA A 91 -8.89 5.01 -11.05
CA ALA A 91 -8.85 6.30 -11.71
C ALA A 91 -7.52 7.02 -11.41
N PRO A 92 -6.92 7.70 -12.41
CA PRO A 92 -5.72 8.49 -12.18
C PRO A 92 -5.96 9.50 -11.05
N PRO A 93 -4.98 9.67 -10.14
CA PRO A 93 -5.11 10.62 -9.05
C PRO A 93 -5.35 12.03 -9.59
N LEU A 94 -6.13 12.84 -8.86
CA LEU A 94 -6.60 14.15 -9.32
C LEU A 94 -5.46 15.08 -9.76
N TRP A 95 -4.29 15.02 -9.12
CA TRP A 95 -3.11 15.79 -9.51
C TRP A 95 -2.64 15.45 -10.93
N ARG A 96 -2.72 14.17 -11.34
CA ARG A 96 -2.33 13.73 -12.67
C ARG A 96 -3.30 14.28 -13.72
N ARG A 97 -4.59 14.36 -13.38
CA ARG A 97 -5.60 15.01 -14.23
C ARG A 97 -5.32 16.51 -14.35
N ALA A 98 -5.01 17.19 -13.25
CA ALA A 98 -4.66 18.61 -13.25
C ALA A 98 -3.38 18.89 -14.05
N ALA A 99 -2.36 18.04 -13.95
CA ALA A 99 -1.12 18.16 -14.70
C ALA A 99 -1.34 17.97 -16.21
N ILE A 100 -2.16 16.98 -16.61
CA ILE A 100 -2.56 16.79 -18.02
C ILE A 100 -3.31 18.01 -18.53
N TRP A 101 -4.24 18.55 -17.73
CA TRP A 101 -4.98 19.76 -18.08
C TRP A 101 -4.06 20.97 -18.27
N LEU A 102 -3.11 21.19 -17.35
CA LEU A 102 -2.14 22.27 -17.45
C LEU A 102 -1.24 22.12 -18.68
N LEU A 103 -0.77 20.89 -18.97
CA LEU A 103 0.04 20.62 -20.14
C LEU A 103 -0.71 20.94 -21.44
N GLN A 104 -1.98 20.52 -21.53
CA GLN A 104 -2.84 20.83 -22.68
C GLN A 104 -3.05 22.34 -22.83
N TRP A 105 -3.23 23.06 -21.72
CA TRP A 105 -3.34 24.51 -21.72
C TRP A 105 -2.08 25.21 -22.22
N LEU A 106 -0.89 24.76 -21.79
CA LEU A 106 0.40 25.30 -22.24
C LEU A 106 0.66 25.06 -23.73
N ILE A 107 0.29 23.89 -24.26
CA ILE A 107 0.42 23.57 -25.69
C ILE A 107 -0.56 24.42 -26.53
N ALA A 108 -1.74 24.70 -26.00
CA ALA A 108 -2.76 25.51 -26.68
C ALA A 108 -2.44 27.01 -26.66
N LEU A 109 -1.41 27.46 -25.94
CA LEU A 109 -0.99 28.85 -25.93
C LEU A 109 -0.37 29.20 -27.30
N PRO A 110 -0.95 30.12 -28.09
CA PRO A 110 -0.35 30.53 -29.35
C PRO A 110 1.03 31.15 -29.10
N PRO A 111 2.05 30.86 -29.92
CA PRO A 111 3.35 31.49 -29.76
C PRO A 111 3.17 33.00 -29.86
N ALA A 112 3.73 33.73 -28.90
CA ALA A 112 3.71 35.19 -28.90
C ALA A 112 4.27 35.66 -30.25
N ARG A 113 3.40 36.30 -31.06
CA ARG A 113 3.80 36.92 -32.33
C ARG A 113 4.94 37.89 -32.04
N HIS A 114 6.14 37.52 -32.48
CA HIS A 114 7.34 38.35 -32.48
C HIS A 114 7.26 39.44 -33.57
N GLU A 115 6.11 40.09 -33.71
CA GLU A 115 5.76 41.06 -34.76
C GLU A 115 5.72 42.49 -34.18
N ALA A 116 6.70 42.86 -33.36
CA ALA A 116 6.81 44.22 -32.82
C ALA A 116 8.23 44.81 -32.93
N SER A 117 9.10 44.25 -33.79
CA SER A 117 10.50 44.73 -33.92
C SER A 117 10.94 45.07 -35.34
N LYS A 118 10.04 45.10 -36.33
CA LYS A 118 10.37 45.54 -37.70
C LYS A 118 9.63 46.79 -38.20
N ALA A 119 8.64 47.29 -37.45
CA ALA A 119 7.87 48.47 -37.84
C ALA A 119 8.48 49.82 -37.39
N ALA A 120 9.69 49.83 -36.79
CA ALA A 120 10.34 51.05 -36.29
C ALA A 120 11.58 51.48 -37.10
N LEU A 121 11.82 50.94 -38.29
CA LEU A 121 12.93 51.38 -39.16
C LEU A 121 12.46 51.64 -40.59
N HIS A 122 11.56 52.62 -40.74
CA HIS A 122 11.43 53.60 -41.84
C HIS A 122 9.99 54.16 -41.83
N PRO A 123 9.84 55.50 -41.80
CA PRO A 123 9.73 56.17 -43.10
C PRO A 123 10.41 57.55 -43.19
N ALA A 124 10.71 57.89 -44.45
CA ALA A 124 10.66 59.23 -45.05
C ALA A 124 11.65 60.31 -44.58
N GLY A 125 12.66 60.55 -45.42
CA GLY A 125 13.25 61.86 -45.65
C GLY A 125 13.54 61.98 -47.15
N ALA A 126 12.68 62.74 -47.85
CA ALA A 126 12.85 63.14 -49.23
C ALA A 126 13.57 64.50 -49.24
N ASP A 127 14.52 64.68 -50.16
CA ASP A 127 14.92 65.98 -50.71
C ASP A 127 15.61 65.74 -52.07
N ASP A 128 14.86 66.07 -53.14
CA ASP A 128 15.23 66.88 -54.32
C ASP A 128 14.28 66.64 -55.50
#